data_AF-A0A927RX94-F1
#
_entry.id   AF-A0A927RX94-F1
#
_cell.length_a   1.000
_cell.length_b   1.000
_cell.length_c   1.000
_cell.angle_alpha   90.00
_cell.angle_beta   90.00
_cell.angle_gamma   90.00
#
_symmetry.space_group_name_H-M   'P 1'
#
loop_
_entity.id
_entity.type
_entity.pdbx_description
1 polymer ?
#
loop_
_entity_poly.entity_id
_entity_poly.type
_entity_poly.pdbx_seq_one_letter_code
_entity_poly.pdbx_strand_id
1 'polypeptide(L)'
;MRRELAAIIATAFCERVARRGGNYNNTSNAGMAYLNCNNPRSNANANYGGRPRSRSQRVTGTLRTTGSTETGGVHFRPGGFS
;
A
#
# COMPACT_ATOMS: atom_id res chain seq x y z
N MET A 1 -36.36 12.30 -13.63
CA MET A 1 -35.62 12.35 -14.92
C MET A 1 -34.30 13.12 -14.86
N ARG A 2 -34.25 14.46 -14.64
CA ARG A 2 -32.96 15.21 -14.71
C ARG A 2 -31.93 14.86 -13.61
N ARG A 3 -32.39 14.57 -12.39
CA ARG A 3 -31.51 14.16 -11.27
C ARG A 3 -30.94 12.75 -11.44
N GLU A 4 -31.65 11.87 -12.12
CA GLU A 4 -31.19 10.51 -12.41
C GLU A 4 -30.13 10.52 -13.52
N LEU A 5 -30.31 11.31 -14.57
CA LEU A 5 -29.31 11.47 -15.62
C LEU A 5 -27.98 12.01 -15.07
N ALA A 6 -28.03 13.01 -14.18
CA ALA A 6 -26.84 13.56 -13.53
C ALA A 6 -26.14 12.53 -12.62
N ALA A 7 -26.90 11.71 -11.88
CA ALA A 7 -26.35 10.65 -11.04
C ALA A 7 -25.74 9.51 -11.88
N ILE A 8 -26.37 9.15 -12.99
CA ILE A 8 -25.86 8.16 -13.96
C ILE A 8 -24.54 8.66 -14.56
N ILE A 9 -24.49 9.91 -15.04
CA ILE A 9 -23.27 10.52 -15.60
C ILE A 9 -22.17 10.63 -14.53
N ALA A 10 -22.48 11.10 -13.33
CA ALA A 10 -21.51 11.17 -12.24
C ALA A 10 -20.92 9.79 -11.90
N THR A 11 -21.74 8.74 -11.94
CA THR A 11 -21.30 7.36 -11.66
C THR A 11 -20.51 6.76 -12.82
N ALA A 12 -20.83 7.11 -14.07
CA ALA A 12 -20.17 6.62 -15.28
C ALA A 12 -18.77 7.23 -15.50
N PHE A 13 -18.56 8.48 -15.06
CA PHE A 13 -17.27 9.18 -15.18
C PHE A 13 -16.40 9.12 -13.91
N CYS A 14 -16.92 8.58 -12.81
CA CYS A 14 -16.13 8.41 -11.60
C CYS A 14 -15.14 7.24 -11.74
N GLU A 15 -13.85 7.52 -11.59
CA GLU A 15 -12.81 6.50 -11.50
C GLU A 15 -13.14 5.48 -10.41
N ARG A 16 -13.10 4.20 -10.80
CA ARG A 16 -13.35 3.08 -9.89
C ARG A 16 -12.03 2.53 -9.35
N VAL A 17 -12.03 2.16 -8.08
CA VAL A 17 -10.83 1.61 -7.42
C VAL A 17 -11.04 0.13 -7.11
N ALA A 18 -10.09 -0.69 -7.54
CA ALA A 18 -10.09 -2.13 -7.31
C ALA A 18 -9.98 -2.49 -5.83
N ARG A 19 -10.81 -3.42 -5.39
CA ARG A 19 -10.76 -4.05 -4.05
C ARG A 19 -10.70 -5.57 -4.23
N ARG A 20 -9.79 -6.24 -3.51
CA ARG A 20 -9.57 -7.69 -3.64
C ARG A 20 -9.88 -8.45 -2.34
N GLY A 21 -10.07 -9.76 -2.46
CA GLY A 21 -10.21 -10.68 -1.31
C GLY A 21 -11.65 -10.89 -0.82
N GLY A 22 -12.49 -9.85 -0.84
CA GLY A 22 -13.87 -9.90 -0.33
C GLY A 22 -13.95 -9.54 1.15
N ASN A 23 -15.17 -9.48 1.69
CA ASN A 23 -15.47 -9.25 3.10
C ASN A 23 -16.36 -10.38 3.68
N TYR A 24 -16.63 -10.32 4.98
CA TYR A 24 -17.34 -11.39 5.72
C TYR A 24 -18.75 -11.70 5.18
N ASN A 25 -19.40 -10.76 4.48
CA ASN A 25 -20.73 -10.95 3.91
C ASN A 25 -20.71 -11.57 2.50
N ASN A 26 -19.55 -11.80 1.90
CA ASN A 26 -19.46 -12.25 0.51
C ASN A 26 -19.60 -13.77 0.33
N THR A 27 -19.69 -14.56 1.40
CA THR A 27 -19.88 -16.03 1.34
C THR A 27 -18.90 -16.67 0.34
N SER A 28 -19.38 -17.45 -0.64
CA SER A 28 -18.58 -18.15 -1.65
C SER A 28 -17.91 -17.23 -2.67
N ASN A 29 -18.30 -15.97 -2.73
CA ASN A 29 -17.69 -15.01 -3.66
C ASN A 29 -16.35 -14.49 -3.14
N ALA A 30 -16.08 -14.57 -1.83
CA ALA A 30 -14.79 -14.19 -1.26
C ALA A 30 -13.68 -15.14 -1.73
N GLY A 31 -12.46 -14.64 -1.88
CA GLY A 31 -11.33 -15.46 -2.30
C GLY A 31 -10.19 -14.67 -2.95
N MET A 32 -9.08 -15.36 -3.25
CA MET A 32 -7.87 -14.76 -3.82
C MET A 32 -8.10 -14.09 -5.17
N ALA A 33 -9.04 -14.61 -5.96
CA ALA A 33 -9.42 -14.09 -7.27
C ALA A 33 -10.54 -13.04 -7.21
N TYR A 34 -11.15 -12.79 -6.04
CA TYR A 34 -12.22 -11.79 -5.93
C TYR A 34 -11.69 -10.39 -6.27
N LEU A 35 -12.43 -9.70 -7.14
CA LEU A 35 -12.16 -8.33 -7.57
C LEU A 35 -13.47 -7.54 -7.64
N ASN A 36 -13.53 -6.42 -6.93
CA ASN A 36 -14.66 -5.48 -6.96
C ASN A 36 -14.17 -4.11 -7.44
N CYS A 37 -14.73 -3.64 -8.56
CA CYS A 37 -14.44 -2.35 -9.17
C CYS A 37 -15.69 -1.46 -9.27
N ASN A 38 -16.67 -1.64 -8.38
CA ASN A 38 -17.96 -0.95 -8.49
C ASN A 38 -18.02 0.37 -7.69
N ASN A 39 -16.91 0.76 -7.06
CA ASN A 39 -16.90 1.82 -6.06
C ASN A 39 -15.91 2.94 -6.42
N PRO A 40 -16.28 4.22 -6.22
CA PRO A 40 -15.34 5.33 -6.36
C PRO A 40 -14.31 5.33 -5.21
N ARG A 41 -13.20 6.05 -5.39
CA ARG A 41 -12.15 6.19 -4.35
C ARG A 41 -12.68 6.75 -3.02
N SER A 42 -13.67 7.65 -3.07
CA SER A 42 -14.27 8.31 -1.90
C SER A 42 -15.19 7.42 -1.07
N ASN A 43 -15.58 6.23 -1.55
CA ASN A 43 -16.50 5.37 -0.83
C ASN A 43 -15.82 4.73 0.39
N ALA A 44 -16.04 5.33 1.56
CA ALA A 44 -15.62 4.82 2.87
C ALA A 44 -16.67 3.87 3.46
N ASN A 45 -16.24 2.68 3.87
CA ASN A 45 -17.11 1.67 4.47
C ASN A 45 -16.29 0.84 5.47
N ALA A 46 -16.88 0.48 6.60
CA ALA A 46 -16.20 -0.28 7.66
C ALA A 46 -15.71 -1.66 7.20
N ASN A 47 -16.28 -2.22 6.13
CA ASN A 47 -15.90 -3.50 5.56
C ASN A 47 -14.70 -3.40 4.58
N TYR A 48 -14.16 -2.20 4.36
CA TYR A 48 -13.02 -1.98 3.47
C TYR A 48 -11.83 -1.43 4.26
N GLY A 49 -10.64 -1.92 3.90
CA GLY A 49 -9.37 -1.46 4.47
C GLY A 49 -8.21 -1.70 3.50
N GLY A 50 -7.02 -1.33 3.92
CA GLY A 50 -5.76 -1.58 3.21
C GLY A 50 -4.85 -2.52 3.98
N ARG A 51 -4.06 -3.33 3.27
CA ARG A 51 -2.95 -4.08 3.86
C ARG A 51 -1.64 -3.40 3.47
N PRO A 52 -0.86 -2.86 4.42
CA PRO A 52 0.42 -2.27 4.12
C PRO A 52 1.37 -3.33 3.56
N ARG A 53 2.26 -2.90 2.66
CA ARG A 53 3.37 -3.73 2.19
C ARG A 53 4.61 -2.86 2.05
N SER A 54 5.64 -3.16 2.84
CA SER A 54 6.97 -2.59 2.67
C SER A 54 7.77 -3.44 1.69
N ARG A 55 8.65 -2.78 0.94
CA ARG A 55 9.70 -3.46 0.17
C ARG A 55 10.93 -3.54 1.07
N SER A 56 11.48 -4.73 1.29
CA SER A 56 12.80 -4.83 1.94
C SER A 56 13.83 -4.19 1.02
N GLN A 57 14.49 -3.14 1.49
CA GLN A 57 15.50 -2.41 0.72
C GLN A 57 16.87 -2.72 1.32
N ARG A 58 17.70 -3.47 0.59
CA ARG A 58 19.08 -3.74 1.00
C ARG A 58 19.93 -2.53 0.63
N VAL A 59 20.41 -1.79 1.63
CA VAL A 59 21.38 -0.71 1.41
C VAL A 59 22.78 -1.29 1.48
N THR A 60 23.54 -1.15 0.40
CA THR A 60 24.99 -1.45 0.36
C THR A 60 25.71 -0.13 0.18
N GLY A 61 26.63 0.20 1.08
CA GLY A 61 27.36 1.46 1.04
C GLY A 61 28.80 1.27 1.51
N THR A 62 29.70 2.10 0.98
CA THR A 62 31.10 2.17 1.42
C THR A 62 31.20 3.19 2.54
N LEU A 63 31.62 2.78 3.74
CA LEU A 63 31.99 3.73 4.78
C LEU A 63 33.33 4.38 4.42
N ARG A 64 33.38 5.72 4.37
CA ARG A 64 34.63 6.47 4.31
C ARG A 64 34.89 7.10 5.67
N THR A 65 35.99 6.71 6.31
CA THR A 65 36.45 7.29 7.58
C THR A 65 37.57 8.28 7.28
N THR A 66 37.42 9.54 7.66
CA THR A 66 38.51 10.53 7.63
C THR A 66 39.13 10.57 9.02
N GLY A 67 40.39 10.14 9.16
CA GLY A 67 41.05 9.99 10.45
C GLY A 67 41.46 11.32 11.08
N SER A 68 41.30 11.43 12.41
CA SER A 68 42.12 12.32 13.26
C SER A 68 43.24 11.47 13.86
N THR A 69 44.44 12.03 13.95
CA THR A 69 45.67 11.36 14.41
C THR A 69 45.63 11.00 15.89
N GLU A 70 44.84 10.00 16.26
CA GLU A 70 45.00 9.23 17.51
C GLU A 70 44.58 7.78 17.28
N THR A 71 45.46 6.86 17.64
CA THR A 71 45.43 5.41 17.39
C THR A 71 44.14 4.75 17.90
N GLY A 72 43.13 4.61 17.04
CA GLY A 72 41.90 3.85 17.31
C GLY A 72 41.31 3.28 16.02
N GLY A 73 41.11 1.95 15.97
CA GLY A 73 40.51 1.26 14.82
C GLY A 73 38.99 1.34 14.82
N VAL A 74 38.36 1.24 13.65
CA VAL A 74 36.90 1.09 13.52
C VAL A 74 36.49 -0.38 13.69
N HIS A 75 35.64 -0.67 14.67
CA HIS A 75 35.11 -2.03 14.89
C HIS A 75 33.63 -2.09 14.51
N PHE A 76 33.31 -2.83 13.44
CA PHE A 76 31.92 -3.06 13.05
C PHE A 76 31.36 -4.25 13.83
N ARG A 77 30.27 -4.03 14.58
CA ARG A 77 29.50 -5.11 15.16
C ARG A 77 28.62 -5.75 14.08
N PRO A 78 28.53 -7.08 13.98
CA PRO A 78 27.58 -7.72 13.08
C PRO A 78 26.15 -7.42 13.56
N GLY A 79 25.46 -6.56 12.81
CA GLY A 79 24.12 -6.07 13.09
C GLY A 79 23.94 -4.74 12.36
N GLY A 80 23.34 -4.80 11.17
CA GLY A 80 23.29 -3.70 10.22
C GLY A 80 22.73 -2.40 10.79
N PHE A 81 23.02 -1.29 10.09
CA PHE A 81 22.48 0.03 10.40
C PHE A 81 20.94 -0.04 10.53
N SER A 82 20.44 0.31 11.71
CA SER A 82 19.01 0.38 12.04
C SER A 82 18.35 1.62 11.46
#